data_AF-A0A935HAZ6-F1
#
_entry.id   AF-A0A935HAZ6-F1
#
_cell.length_a   1.000
_cell.length_b   1.000
_cell.length_c   1.000
_cell.angle_alpha   90.00
_cell.angle_beta   90.00
_cell.angle_gamma   90.00
#
_symmetry.space_group_name_H-M   'P 1'
#
loop_
_entity.id
_entity.type
_entity.pdbx_description
1 polymer ?
#
loop_
_entity_poly.entity_id
_entity_poly.type
_entity_poly.pdbx_seq_one_letter_code
_entity_poly.pdbx_strand_id
1 'polypeptide(L)'
;MAGKIDWTRLRASTIVAELLQFSLAVAALALGWLTFPLLLISGAAELVLLVGLSSLFFHERGLLGHALDVLKMLAACAFSAVFLLAIYAGGGGFEQPLLFEWRAVAVLVALVAIRVLAVSISAMRQENRRLHWTREGLLRGGTLFVALFLSVFVCFPLGLLLAALLKMYWPEVAADVAVGGSLLLVQMLLACMMSTMTDAEVAEISQRPYLD
;
A
#
# COMPACT_ATOMS: atom_id res chain seq x y z
N MET A 1 2.81 -14.36 20.24
CA MET A 1 3.75 -13.57 21.07
C MET A 1 4.13 -12.34 20.28
N ALA A 2 3.77 -11.14 20.71
CA ALA A 2 4.18 -9.91 20.02
C ALA A 2 5.65 -9.64 20.35
N GLY A 3 6.54 -9.91 19.39
CA GLY A 3 7.94 -9.52 19.49
C GLY A 3 8.07 -8.02 19.70
N LYS A 4 8.93 -7.61 20.64
CA LYS A 4 9.24 -6.20 20.88
C LYS A 4 9.86 -5.62 19.59
N ILE A 5 9.27 -4.56 19.04
CA ILE A 5 9.82 -3.90 17.84
C ILE A 5 11.21 -3.37 18.18
N ASP A 6 12.23 -3.96 17.54
CA ASP A 6 13.61 -3.58 17.75
C ASP A 6 14.01 -2.52 16.72
N TRP A 7 13.75 -1.26 17.06
CA TRP A 7 14.07 -0.10 16.22
C TRP A 7 15.56 0.01 15.87
N THR A 8 16.45 -0.67 16.59
CA THR A 8 17.89 -0.68 16.28
C THR A 8 18.21 -1.48 15.01
N ARG A 9 17.30 -2.35 14.55
CA ARG A 9 17.44 -3.14 13.33
C ARG A 9 16.93 -2.44 12.07
N LEU A 10 16.34 -1.26 12.23
CA LEU A 10 15.80 -0.49 11.13
C LEU A 10 16.92 -0.09 10.16
N ARG A 11 16.88 -0.62 8.93
CA ARG A 11 17.90 -0.32 7.93
C ARG A 11 17.71 1.10 7.42
N ALA A 12 18.77 1.91 7.45
CA ALA A 12 18.73 3.28 6.95
C ALA A 12 18.27 3.35 5.48
N SER A 13 18.62 2.36 4.66
CA SER A 13 18.16 2.28 3.26
C SER A 13 16.65 2.14 3.13
N THR A 14 15.98 1.43 4.04
CA THR A 14 14.52 1.29 4.06
C THR A 14 13.86 2.61 4.42
N ILE A 15 14.38 3.30 5.44
CA ILE A 15 13.86 4.63 5.84
C ILE A 15 13.95 5.60 4.67
N VAL A 16 15.12 5.66 4.01
CA VAL A 16 15.34 6.58 2.89
C VAL A 16 14.40 6.25 1.72
N ALA A 17 14.24 4.96 1.38
CA ALA A 17 13.35 4.55 0.29
C ALA A 17 11.88 4.88 0.58
N GLU A 18 11.39 4.56 1.77
CA GLU A 18 10.00 4.81 2.16
C GLU A 18 9.73 6.32 2.34
N LEU A 19 10.69 7.09 2.87
CA LEU A 19 10.60 8.55 2.96
C LEU A 19 10.58 9.22 1.58
N LEU A 20 11.39 8.74 0.64
CA LEU A 20 11.37 9.21 -0.75
C LEU A 20 10.01 8.93 -1.41
N GLN A 21 9.51 7.71 -1.28
CA GLN A 21 8.22 7.31 -1.83
C GLN A 21 7.08 8.13 -1.22
N PHE A 22 7.09 8.31 0.10
CA PHE A 22 6.13 9.14 0.82
C PHE A 22 6.18 10.59 0.33
N SER A 23 7.36 11.20 0.31
CA SER A 23 7.53 12.61 -0.04
C SER A 23 7.10 12.90 -1.48
N LEU A 24 7.45 12.01 -2.42
CA LEU A 24 7.04 12.12 -3.82
C LEU A 24 5.52 11.98 -3.98
N ALA A 25 4.90 11.02 -3.29
CA ALA A 25 3.46 10.80 -3.38
C ALA A 25 2.67 11.96 -2.74
N VAL A 26 3.12 12.48 -1.59
CA VAL A 26 2.51 13.67 -0.96
C VAL A 26 2.69 14.91 -1.84
N ALA A 27 3.86 15.10 -2.45
CA ALA A 27 4.07 16.19 -3.41
C ALA A 27 3.14 16.06 -4.64
N ALA A 28 2.94 14.85 -5.16
CA ALA A 28 2.02 14.62 -6.28
C ALA A 28 0.56 14.91 -5.90
N LEU A 29 0.13 14.58 -4.69
CA LEU A 29 -1.19 14.95 -4.15
C LEU A 29 -1.32 16.48 -4.01
N ALA A 30 -0.30 17.14 -3.44
CA ALA A 30 -0.29 18.58 -3.23
C ALA A 30 -0.29 19.39 -4.53
N LEU A 31 0.34 18.87 -5.58
CA LEU A 31 0.34 19.46 -6.92
C LEU A 31 -0.92 19.11 -7.74
N GLY A 32 -1.84 18.30 -7.20
CA GLY A 32 -3.04 17.84 -7.91
C GLY A 32 -2.76 16.86 -9.06
N TRP A 33 -1.54 16.32 -9.16
CA TRP A 33 -1.17 15.33 -10.17
C TRP A 33 -1.71 13.93 -9.85
N LEU A 34 -1.99 13.70 -8.58
CA LEU A 34 -2.57 12.48 -8.05
C LEU A 34 -3.78 12.85 -7.20
N THR A 35 -4.87 12.08 -7.33
CA THR A 35 -6.02 12.17 -6.41
C THR A 35 -6.03 10.97 -5.48
N PHE A 36 -6.66 11.12 -4.32
CA PHE A 36 -6.80 10.06 -3.33
C PHE A 36 -7.49 8.80 -3.89
N PRO A 37 -8.59 8.89 -4.66
CA PRO A 37 -9.18 7.71 -5.29
C PRO A 37 -8.21 6.99 -6.24
N LEU A 38 -7.41 7.73 -7.02
CA LEU A 38 -6.40 7.13 -7.90
C LEU A 38 -5.28 6.45 -7.09
N LEU A 39 -4.82 7.07 -6.00
CA LEU A 39 -3.87 6.46 -5.08
C LEU A 39 -4.44 5.14 -4.51
N LEU A 40 -5.69 5.13 -4.08
CA LEU A 40 -6.36 3.95 -3.53
C LEU A 40 -6.50 2.82 -4.55
N ILE A 41 -6.90 3.14 -5.78
CA ILE A 41 -6.95 2.19 -6.89
C ILE A 41 -5.55 1.62 -7.18
N SER A 42 -4.53 2.48 -7.21
CA SER A 42 -3.15 2.03 -7.47
C SER A 42 -2.63 1.06 -6.40
N GLY A 43 -2.93 1.31 -5.13
CA GLY A 43 -2.59 0.42 -4.02
C GLY A 43 -3.34 -0.92 -4.10
N ALA A 44 -4.65 -0.88 -4.37
CA ALA A 44 -5.44 -2.10 -4.56
C ALA A 44 -4.95 -2.94 -5.75
N ALA A 45 -4.62 -2.29 -6.87
CA ALA A 45 -4.04 -2.96 -8.04
C ALA A 45 -2.69 -3.60 -7.72
N GLU A 46 -1.82 -2.89 -6.99
CA GLU A 46 -0.53 -3.44 -6.54
C GLU A 46 -0.74 -4.69 -5.66
N LEU A 47 -1.63 -4.62 -4.68
CA LEU A 47 -1.95 -5.76 -3.80
C LEU A 47 -2.41 -6.98 -4.60
N VAL A 48 -3.35 -6.77 -5.51
CA VAL A 48 -3.93 -7.83 -6.35
C VAL A 48 -2.88 -8.46 -7.25
N LEU A 49 -1.99 -7.65 -7.84
CA LEU A 49 -0.91 -8.15 -8.67
C LEU A 49 0.11 -8.96 -7.86
N LEU A 50 0.49 -8.50 -6.67
CA LEU A 50 1.40 -9.25 -5.78
C LEU A 50 0.78 -10.57 -5.33
N VAL A 51 -0.49 -10.58 -4.97
CA VAL A 51 -1.18 -11.80 -4.55
C VAL A 51 -1.34 -12.75 -5.75
N GLY A 52 -1.74 -12.24 -6.92
CA GLY A 52 -1.90 -13.04 -8.12
C GLY A 52 -0.59 -13.66 -8.62
N LEU A 53 0.50 -12.90 -8.61
CA LEU A 53 1.84 -13.39 -9.00
C LEU A 53 2.44 -14.37 -8.00
N SER A 54 1.89 -14.48 -6.78
CA SER A 54 2.31 -15.50 -5.82
C SER A 54 2.07 -16.93 -6.32
N SER A 55 1.17 -17.11 -7.29
CA SER A 55 0.99 -18.38 -8.01
C SER A 55 2.27 -18.89 -8.68
N LEU A 56 3.17 -18.01 -9.12
CA LEU A 56 4.45 -18.36 -9.74
C LEU A 56 5.48 -18.92 -8.74
N PHE A 57 5.27 -18.71 -7.44
CA PHE A 57 6.22 -19.11 -6.39
C PHE A 57 5.64 -20.24 -5.52
N PHE A 58 4.32 -20.29 -5.36
CA PHE A 58 3.59 -21.25 -4.51
C PHE A 58 2.60 -22.10 -5.33
N HIS A 59 3.13 -22.91 -6.24
CA HIS A 59 2.32 -23.77 -7.12
C HIS A 59 1.49 -24.83 -6.37
N GLU A 60 1.92 -25.24 -5.17
CA GLU A 60 1.29 -26.31 -4.37
C GLU A 60 -0.17 -26.00 -3.99
N ARG A 61 -0.56 -24.73 -3.95
CA ARG A 61 -1.93 -24.32 -3.57
C ARG A 61 -2.95 -24.39 -4.71
N GLY A 62 -2.48 -24.57 -5.95
CA GLY A 62 -3.31 -24.60 -7.15
C GLY A 62 -3.92 -23.23 -7.52
N LEU A 63 -4.32 -23.09 -8.79
CA LEU A 63 -4.81 -21.81 -9.34
C LEU A 63 -6.10 -21.33 -8.65
N LEU A 64 -6.98 -22.25 -8.25
CA LEU A 64 -8.24 -21.90 -7.57
C LEU A 64 -7.97 -21.25 -6.20
N GLY A 65 -7.02 -21.77 -5.43
CA GLY A 65 -6.65 -21.19 -4.14
C GLY A 65 -6.13 -19.76 -4.28
N HIS A 66 -5.27 -19.51 -5.27
CA HIS A 66 -4.78 -18.16 -5.58
C HIS A 66 -5.90 -17.23 -6.06
N ALA A 67 -6.83 -17.72 -6.89
CA ALA A 67 -7.97 -16.93 -7.34
C ALA A 67 -8.88 -16.53 -6.16
N LEU A 68 -9.12 -17.43 -5.21
CA LEU A 68 -9.88 -17.13 -3.99
C LEU A 68 -9.16 -16.11 -3.11
N ASP A 69 -7.84 -16.19 -2.99
CA ASP A 69 -7.07 -15.20 -2.26
C ASP A 69 -7.11 -13.82 -2.90
N VAL A 70 -6.96 -13.75 -4.23
CA VAL A 70 -7.14 -12.49 -4.96
C VAL A 70 -8.55 -11.93 -4.72
N LEU A 71 -9.58 -12.79 -4.75
CA LEU A 71 -10.96 -12.37 -4.50
C LEU A 71 -11.16 -11.85 -3.07
N LYS A 72 -10.59 -12.54 -2.06
CA LYS A 72 -10.61 -12.09 -0.65
C LYS A 72 -9.93 -10.73 -0.52
N MET A 73 -8.78 -10.55 -1.17
CA MET A 73 -8.04 -9.28 -1.13
C MET A 73 -8.81 -8.16 -1.83
N LEU A 74 -9.42 -8.43 -2.99
CA LEU A 74 -10.32 -7.48 -3.65
C LEU A 74 -11.51 -7.09 -2.77
N ALA A 75 -12.18 -8.07 -2.15
CA ALA A 75 -13.30 -7.82 -1.25
C ALA A 75 -12.88 -6.98 -0.04
N ALA A 76 -11.72 -7.29 0.56
CA ALA A 76 -11.21 -6.55 1.70
C ALA A 76 -10.75 -5.13 1.32
N CYS A 77 -10.12 -4.95 0.15
CA CYS A 77 -9.82 -3.64 -0.41
C CYS A 77 -11.10 -2.84 -0.66
N ALA A 78 -12.12 -3.44 -1.28
CA ALA A 78 -13.40 -2.79 -1.54
C ALA A 78 -14.09 -2.38 -0.24
N PHE A 79 -14.08 -3.24 0.79
CA PHE A 79 -14.59 -2.91 2.11
C PHE A 79 -13.90 -1.68 2.70
N SER A 80 -12.57 -1.68 2.79
CA SER A 80 -11.81 -0.52 3.31
C SER A 80 -12.00 0.73 2.45
N ALA A 81 -12.09 0.58 1.13
CA ALA A 81 -12.29 1.66 0.19
C ALA A 81 -13.60 2.40 0.45
N VAL A 82 -14.71 1.70 0.76
CA VAL A 82 -15.99 2.35 1.06
C VAL A 82 -15.85 3.33 2.22
N PHE A 83 -15.20 2.93 3.32
CA PHE A 83 -15.00 3.82 4.48
C PHE A 83 -14.03 4.96 4.17
N LEU A 84 -12.93 4.66 3.50
CA LEU A 84 -11.94 5.68 3.12
C LEU A 84 -12.52 6.72 2.16
N LEU A 85 -13.33 6.31 1.19
CA LEU A 85 -14.03 7.21 0.28
C LEU A 85 -15.13 8.00 0.99
N ALA A 86 -15.80 7.42 1.99
CA ALA A 86 -16.74 8.16 2.83
C ALA A 86 -16.04 9.23 3.69
N ILE A 87 -14.85 8.93 4.24
CA ILE A 87 -14.01 9.92 4.93
C ILE A 87 -13.57 11.02 3.96
N TYR A 88 -13.09 10.64 2.79
CA TYR A 88 -12.70 11.59 1.74
C TYR A 88 -13.87 12.49 1.33
N ALA A 89 -15.07 11.94 1.17
CA ALA A 89 -16.29 12.70 0.92
C ALA A 89 -16.60 13.68 2.06
N GLY A 90 -16.51 13.22 3.31
CA GLY A 90 -16.70 14.06 4.50
C GLY A 90 -15.66 15.18 4.63
N GLY A 91 -14.46 15.00 4.07
CA GLY A 91 -13.42 16.02 3.97
C GLY A 91 -13.62 17.02 2.81
N GLY A 92 -14.68 16.86 2.01
CA GLY A 92 -14.97 17.71 0.85
C GLY A 92 -14.33 17.24 -0.46
N GLY A 93 -13.74 16.04 -0.52
CA GLY A 93 -12.98 15.57 -1.69
C GLY A 93 -13.80 15.37 -2.98
N PHE A 94 -15.12 15.22 -2.89
CA PHE A 94 -16.01 15.14 -4.06
C PHE A 94 -16.74 16.46 -4.38
N GLU A 95 -16.40 17.56 -3.69
CA GLU A 95 -16.96 18.88 -4.02
C GLU A 95 -16.45 19.39 -5.39
N GLN A 96 -15.28 18.91 -5.81
CA GLN A 96 -14.71 19.19 -7.12
C GLN A 96 -14.76 17.94 -8.02
N PRO A 97 -14.90 18.11 -9.35
CA PRO A 97 -14.84 16.98 -10.27
C PRO A 97 -13.48 16.30 -10.16
N LEU A 98 -13.49 14.97 -10.10
CA LEU A 98 -12.25 14.18 -10.10
C LEU A 98 -11.45 14.51 -11.36
N LEU A 99 -10.25 15.07 -11.18
CA LEU A 99 -9.32 15.31 -12.26
C LEU A 99 -8.79 13.97 -12.77
N PHE A 100 -9.42 13.47 -13.84
CA PHE A 100 -9.05 12.22 -14.47
C PHE A 100 -8.19 12.49 -15.71
N GLU A 101 -6.90 12.70 -15.49
CA GLU A 101 -5.95 12.83 -16.59
C GLU A 101 -5.43 11.44 -17.01
N TRP A 102 -5.64 11.06 -18.27
CA TRP A 102 -5.16 9.77 -18.79
C TRP A 102 -3.64 9.60 -18.60
N ARG A 103 -2.90 10.71 -18.60
CA ARG A 103 -1.45 10.73 -18.36
C ARG A 103 -1.12 10.31 -16.94
N ALA A 104 -1.83 10.83 -15.94
CA ALA A 104 -1.66 10.45 -14.54
C ALA A 104 -1.97 8.95 -14.35
N VAL A 105 -3.03 8.46 -14.98
CA VAL A 105 -3.38 7.04 -14.97
C VAL A 105 -2.28 6.18 -15.61
N ALA A 106 -1.78 6.57 -16.78
CA ALA A 106 -0.72 5.85 -17.47
C ALA A 106 0.57 5.79 -16.64
N VAL A 107 0.94 6.90 -15.99
CA VAL A 107 2.10 6.98 -15.09
C VAL A 107 1.91 6.07 -13.87
N LEU A 108 0.73 6.08 -13.24
CA LEU A 108 0.44 5.21 -12.10
C LEU A 108 0.50 3.73 -12.48
N VAL A 109 -0.11 3.37 -13.61
CA VAL A 109 -0.07 1.99 -14.14
C VAL A 109 1.37 1.57 -14.41
N ALA A 110 2.17 2.43 -15.05
CA ALA A 110 3.57 2.16 -15.30
C ALA A 110 4.37 1.99 -14.01
N LEU A 111 4.14 2.83 -12.99
CA LEU A 111 4.81 2.73 -11.69
C LEU A 111 4.48 1.42 -10.97
N VAL A 112 3.20 1.06 -10.91
CA VAL A 112 2.75 -0.22 -10.32
C VAL A 112 3.37 -1.39 -11.08
N ALA A 113 3.32 -1.36 -12.41
CA ALA A 113 3.89 -2.42 -13.24
C ALA A 113 5.41 -2.55 -13.04
N ILE A 114 6.16 -1.45 -13.10
CA ILE A 114 7.62 -1.44 -12.89
C ILE A 114 7.97 -1.99 -11.51
N ARG A 115 7.27 -1.57 -10.46
CA ARG A 115 7.52 -2.01 -9.09
C ARG A 115 7.26 -3.51 -8.92
N VAL A 116 6.10 -3.98 -9.38
CA VAL A 116 5.73 -5.40 -9.31
C VAL A 116 6.69 -6.26 -10.15
N LEU A 117 7.04 -5.82 -11.36
CA LEU A 117 8.00 -6.51 -12.22
C LEU A 117 9.40 -6.54 -11.60
N ALA A 118 9.88 -5.43 -11.04
CA ALA A 118 11.19 -5.37 -10.39
C ALA A 118 11.29 -6.36 -9.23
N VAL A 119 10.26 -6.43 -8.37
CA VAL A 119 10.19 -7.40 -7.27
C VAL A 119 10.14 -8.84 -7.82
N SER A 120 9.33 -9.09 -8.85
CA SER A 120 9.20 -10.42 -9.46
C SER A 120 10.50 -10.91 -10.10
N ILE A 121 11.15 -10.06 -10.90
CA ILE A 121 12.43 -10.36 -11.55
C ILE A 121 13.53 -10.57 -10.50
N SER A 122 13.56 -9.71 -9.47
CA SER A 122 14.50 -9.84 -8.36
C SER A 122 14.33 -11.20 -7.66
N ALA A 123 13.09 -11.58 -7.32
CA ALA A 123 12.80 -12.87 -6.69
C ALA A 123 13.17 -14.07 -7.58
N MET A 124 12.95 -13.99 -8.89
CA MET A 124 13.31 -15.07 -9.81
C MET A 124 14.82 -15.29 -9.94
N ARG A 125 15.63 -14.25 -9.71
CA ARG A 125 17.10 -14.30 -9.79
C ARG A 125 17.75 -14.85 -8.52
N GLN A 126 17.04 -14.95 -7.42
CA GLN A 126 17.58 -15.47 -6.15
C GLN A 126 17.53 -16.99 -6.10
N GLU A 127 18.48 -17.58 -5.37
CA GLU A 127 18.53 -19.03 -5.12
C GLU A 127 17.28 -19.52 -4.39
N ASN A 128 16.86 -18.81 -3.33
CA ASN A 128 15.62 -19.10 -2.62
C ASN A 128 14.50 -18.13 -3.02
N ARG A 129 13.90 -18.42 -4.18
CA ARG A 129 12.84 -17.58 -4.80
C ARG A 129 11.64 -17.35 -3.87
N ARG A 130 11.19 -18.39 -3.15
CA ARG A 130 10.02 -18.31 -2.25
C ARG A 130 10.29 -17.39 -1.07
N LEU A 131 11.44 -17.53 -0.43
CA LEU A 131 11.82 -16.68 0.70
C LEU A 131 11.91 -15.22 0.27
N HIS A 132 12.55 -14.95 -0.88
CA HIS A 132 12.71 -13.58 -1.38
C HIS A 132 11.39 -12.95 -1.81
N TRP A 133 10.53 -13.70 -2.52
CA TRP A 133 9.19 -13.23 -2.87
C TRP A 133 8.33 -12.96 -1.63
N THR A 134 8.44 -13.82 -0.61
CA THR A 134 7.73 -13.60 0.66
C THR A 134 8.17 -12.28 1.27
N ARG A 135 9.48 -12.05 1.37
CA ARG A 135 10.06 -10.84 1.96
C ARG A 135 9.69 -9.56 1.23
N GLU A 136 9.95 -9.51 -0.08
CA GLU A 136 9.88 -8.27 -0.85
C GLU A 136 8.50 -8.04 -1.48
N GLY A 137 7.77 -9.13 -1.78
CA GLY A 137 6.44 -9.10 -2.38
C GLY A 137 5.34 -9.23 -1.33
N LEU A 138 5.22 -10.41 -0.70
CA LEU A 138 4.08 -10.71 0.18
C LEU A 138 4.04 -9.86 1.45
N LEU A 139 5.15 -9.66 2.15
CA LEU A 139 5.15 -8.80 3.36
C LEU A 139 4.80 -7.35 2.99
N ARG A 140 5.24 -6.88 1.82
CA ARG A 140 4.92 -5.54 1.33
C ARG A 140 3.46 -5.41 0.90
N GLY A 141 2.89 -6.45 0.30
CA GLY A 141 1.45 -6.55 0.07
C GLY A 141 0.68 -6.55 1.40
N GLY A 142 1.14 -7.34 2.37
CA GLY A 142 0.59 -7.40 3.73
C GLY A 142 0.61 -6.04 4.44
N THR A 143 1.72 -5.30 4.37
CA THR A 143 1.76 -3.94 4.93
C THR A 143 0.79 -3.00 4.26
N LEU A 144 0.67 -3.06 2.93
CA LEU A 144 -0.28 -2.22 2.20
C LEU A 144 -1.73 -2.56 2.55
N PHE A 145 -2.05 -3.85 2.71
CA PHE A 145 -3.37 -4.29 3.16
C PHE A 145 -3.68 -3.79 4.59
N VAL A 146 -2.77 -4.02 5.53
CA VAL A 146 -2.94 -3.56 6.92
C VAL A 146 -2.99 -2.04 7.00
N ALA A 147 -2.21 -1.34 6.17
CA ALA A 147 -2.24 0.12 6.05
C ALA A 147 -3.62 0.59 5.63
N LEU A 148 -4.18 0.05 4.53
CA LEU A 148 -5.51 0.43 4.05
C LEU A 148 -6.58 0.25 5.14
N PHE A 149 -6.51 -0.85 5.89
CA PHE A 149 -7.45 -1.10 6.99
C PHE A 149 -7.25 -0.12 8.16
N LEU A 150 -6.03 0.05 8.66
CA LEU A 150 -5.74 0.96 9.78
C LEU A 150 -5.99 2.43 9.43
N SER A 151 -5.77 2.80 8.17
CA SER A 151 -6.04 4.15 7.68
C SER A 151 -7.51 4.53 7.79
N VAL A 152 -8.46 3.60 7.83
CA VAL A 152 -9.86 3.93 8.15
C VAL A 152 -9.97 4.62 9.51
N PHE A 153 -9.27 4.09 10.51
CA PHE A 153 -9.28 4.62 11.88
C PHE A 153 -8.43 5.87 12.05
N VAL A 154 -7.35 6.01 11.27
CA VAL A 154 -6.46 7.18 11.33
C VAL A 154 -7.06 8.35 10.54
N CYS A 155 -7.54 8.11 9.32
CA CYS A 155 -8.07 9.16 8.46
C CYS A 155 -9.39 9.76 8.99
N PHE A 156 -10.19 9.01 9.76
CA PHE A 156 -11.42 9.55 10.32
C PHE A 156 -11.18 10.75 11.28
N PRO A 157 -10.40 10.63 12.37
CA PRO A 157 -10.09 11.78 13.23
C PRO A 157 -9.03 12.71 12.65
N LEU A 158 -7.89 12.18 12.17
CA LEU A 158 -6.76 13.01 11.73
C LEU A 158 -6.97 13.55 10.33
N GLY A 159 -7.41 12.71 9.39
CA GLY A 159 -7.63 13.11 8.01
C GLY A 159 -8.71 14.19 7.88
N LEU A 160 -9.85 14.06 8.57
CA LEU A 160 -10.89 15.09 8.55
C LEU A 160 -10.43 16.40 9.21
N LEU A 161 -9.72 16.32 10.34
CA LEU A 161 -9.17 17.51 11.00
C LEU A 161 -8.16 18.23 10.11
N LEU A 162 -7.22 17.50 9.51
CA LEU A 162 -6.24 18.05 8.57
C LEU A 162 -6.93 18.64 7.33
N ALA A 163 -7.94 17.97 6.77
CA ALA A 163 -8.67 18.47 5.62
C ALA A 163 -9.35 19.81 5.95
N ALA A 164 -10.01 19.92 7.11
CA ALA A 164 -10.64 21.16 7.56
C ALA A 164 -9.62 22.30 7.73
N LEU A 165 -8.43 22.01 8.28
CA LEU A 165 -7.36 23.00 8.43
C LEU A 165 -6.77 23.43 7.08
N LEU A 166 -6.51 22.47 6.17
CA LEU A 166 -5.94 22.74 4.86
C LEU A 166 -6.93 23.45 3.93
N LYS A 167 -8.24 23.25 4.11
CA LYS A 167 -9.28 23.90 3.29
C LYS A 167 -9.21 25.43 3.34
N MET A 168 -8.65 26.00 4.40
CA MET A 168 -8.44 27.45 4.53
C MET A 168 -7.37 28.01 3.57
N TYR A 169 -6.43 27.18 3.13
CA TYR A 169 -5.29 27.61 2.30
C TYR A 169 -5.34 26.99 0.89
N TRP A 170 -5.69 25.70 0.79
CA TRP A 170 -5.67 24.92 -0.45
C TRP A 170 -6.94 24.04 -0.58
N PRO A 171 -8.12 24.65 -0.82
CA PRO A 171 -9.38 23.92 -0.83
C PRO A 171 -9.47 22.82 -1.89
N GLU A 172 -8.76 22.98 -3.01
CA GLU A 172 -8.81 22.06 -4.16
C GLU A 172 -8.13 20.71 -3.89
N VAL A 173 -7.08 20.70 -3.06
CA VAL A 173 -6.27 19.50 -2.77
C VAL A 173 -6.31 19.10 -1.29
N ALA A 174 -7.02 19.85 -0.44
CA ALA A 174 -7.03 19.65 1.01
C ALA A 174 -7.42 18.22 1.41
N ALA A 175 -8.49 17.68 0.82
CA ALA A 175 -8.94 16.32 1.11
C ALA A 175 -7.95 15.26 0.62
N ASP A 176 -7.39 15.44 -0.58
CA ASP A 176 -6.40 14.53 -1.18
C ASP A 176 -5.13 14.45 -0.36
N VAL A 177 -4.58 15.62 0.02
CA VAL A 177 -3.37 15.70 0.84
C VAL A 177 -3.61 15.19 2.25
N ALA A 178 -4.75 15.54 2.88
CA ALA A 178 -5.02 15.13 4.24
C ALA A 178 -5.28 13.62 4.37
N VAL A 179 -6.19 13.08 3.57
CA VAL A 179 -6.57 11.67 3.63
C VAL A 179 -5.51 10.79 2.98
N GLY A 180 -5.00 11.18 1.81
CA GLY A 180 -3.92 10.48 1.12
C GLY A 180 -2.61 10.53 1.87
N GLY A 181 -2.22 11.68 2.41
CA GLY A 181 -1.04 11.82 3.25
C GLY A 181 -1.11 10.98 4.53
N SER A 182 -2.29 10.91 5.17
CA SER A 182 -2.50 10.04 6.34
C SER A 182 -2.36 8.56 5.98
N LEU A 183 -2.92 8.12 4.84
CA LEU A 183 -2.73 6.76 4.32
C LEU A 183 -1.25 6.44 4.06
N LEU A 184 -0.56 7.32 3.35
CA LEU A 184 0.87 7.15 3.03
C LEU A 184 1.73 7.12 4.29
N LEU A 185 1.39 7.91 5.32
CA LEU A 185 2.10 7.93 6.59
C LEU A 185 1.95 6.60 7.34
N VAL A 186 0.72 6.07 7.42
CA VAL A 186 0.47 4.75 8.01
C VAL A 186 1.23 3.67 7.26
N GLN A 187 1.22 3.72 5.92
CA GLN A 187 1.94 2.77 5.09
C GLN A 187 3.46 2.82 5.33
N MET A 188 4.05 4.02 5.37
CA MET A 188 5.47 4.22 5.67
C MET A 188 5.84 3.65 7.06
N LEU A 189 5.02 3.92 8.08
CA LEU A 189 5.26 3.41 9.44
C LEU A 189 5.22 1.88 9.49
N LEU A 190 4.22 1.26 8.85
CA LEU A 190 4.12 -0.20 8.78
C LEU A 190 5.25 -0.83 7.98
N ALA A 191 5.67 -0.21 6.87
CA ALA A 191 6.82 -0.67 6.09
C ALA A 191 8.11 -0.66 6.94
N CYS A 192 8.34 0.43 7.69
CA CYS A 192 9.45 0.52 8.64
C CYS A 192 9.36 -0.55 9.73
N MET A 193 8.19 -0.77 10.34
CA MET A 193 8.00 -1.82 11.34
C MET A 193 8.30 -3.22 10.78
N MET A 194 7.78 -3.54 9.59
CA MET A 194 8.01 -4.84 8.98
C MET A 194 9.46 -5.08 8.58
N SER A 195 10.21 -4.02 8.28
CA SER A 195 11.64 -4.14 8.01
C SER A 195 12.48 -4.56 9.22
N THR A 196 11.93 -4.52 10.44
CA THR A 196 12.59 -5.03 11.65
C THR A 196 12.43 -6.55 11.84
N MET A 197 11.61 -7.23 11.01
CA MET A 197 11.44 -8.68 11.07
C MET A 197 12.74 -9.40 10.72
N THR A 198 13.01 -10.47 11.45
CA THR A 198 14.17 -11.34 11.26
C THR A 198 13.99 -12.29 10.09
N ASP A 199 15.10 -12.68 9.45
CA ASP A 199 15.06 -13.65 8.36
C ASP A 199 14.47 -15.01 8.80
N ALA A 200 14.57 -15.36 10.10
CA ALA A 200 13.95 -16.56 10.66
C ALA A 200 12.41 -16.47 10.68
N GLU A 201 11.85 -15.32 11.10
CA GLU A 201 10.40 -15.08 11.07
C GLU A 201 9.88 -15.06 9.62
N VAL A 202 10.64 -14.45 8.70
CA VAL A 202 10.27 -14.45 7.28
C VAL A 202 10.35 -15.86 6.68
N ALA A 203 11.32 -16.67 7.09
CA ALA A 203 11.42 -18.07 6.66
C ALA A 203 10.23 -18.89 7.15
N GLU A 204 9.79 -18.71 8.40
CA GLU A 204 8.60 -19.35 8.95
C GLU A 204 7.34 -18.97 8.14
N ILE A 205 7.14 -17.67 7.87
CA ILE A 205 6.03 -17.19 7.04
C ILE A 205 6.11 -17.76 5.63
N SER A 206 7.30 -17.87 5.04
CA SER A 206 7.48 -18.39 3.68
C SER A 206 7.10 -19.87 3.55
N GLN A 207 7.12 -20.63 4.64
CA GLN A 207 6.69 -22.04 4.65
C GLN A 207 5.16 -22.17 4.73
N ARG A 208 4.48 -21.19 5.33
CA ARG A 208 3.02 -21.14 5.46
C ARG A 208 2.50 -19.72 5.21
N PRO A 209 2.58 -19.22 3.97
CA PRO A 209 2.19 -17.83 3.68
C PRO A 209 0.69 -17.59 3.74
N TYR A 210 -0.11 -18.65 3.91
CA TYR A 210 -1.56 -18.62 3.91
C TYR A 210 -2.11 -19.12 5.25
N LEU A 211 -2.97 -18.31 5.86
CA LEU A 211 -3.80 -18.71 7.00
C LEU A 211 -5.08 -19.30 6.40
N ASP A 212 -5.07 -20.62 6.18
CA ASP A 212 -6.29 -21.37 5.86
C ASP A 212 -7.13 -21.59 7.14
#